data_AF-A0AAV9VHB7-F1
#
_entry.id   AF-A0AAV9VHB7-F1
#
_cell.length_a   1.000
_cell.length_b   1.000
_cell.length_c   1.000
_cell.angle_alpha   90.00
_cell.angle_beta   90.00
_cell.angle_gamma   90.00
#
_symmetry.space_group_name_H-M   'P 1'
#
loop_
_entity.id
_entity.type
_entity.pdbx_description
1 polymer ?
#
loop_
_entity_poly.entity_id
_entity_poly.type
_entity_poly.pdbx_seq_one_letter_code
_entity_poly.pdbx_strand_id
1 'polypeptide(L)'
;MAVEELPAYYEEVVSVADEEEEATEPQENITPPADEASGSTAADVPRDGSVFNVLVVGETQQGKSTLVRNLLEYAKLPEADIKIGNGNRACTANPQDYEMEIPLRSYHLEDHIGNTLKVDKDSYSDLIDFGEDDAKVVQDLPDDQVETVKFRFLDTPGLNDSEGRDMELMAGILGKAAEMKSVNAVIYVRKIDKHFGNSFQDFLSYFQRSMPSLAGGLIIVHSAYTTMKVEKFLREGKSPAEMRRDAFKAATGLDLAHFFMDNNPDIYSPLAVMQSLNETHNLLTHIKVQPEHSVSDFRLLKTPGMQSVDMHITNALLEIKRVVQSQLEEAKKSLSTAQQRHLEDEVEVAKMKRQIESITKELNNLENGPDICLGSKTVVEEYSLVGHLLLNGQLNLGGDWHEFDADCPIAYVRKSTTGRSHWLHERLRGTNWRGQLSAGLFASINGSATFYAKSSVKHQNEIRLLKSNKANLEDRLDYLVKRMTHSSVDGENVQKLADGLAACDNLLAVAKKDSFEMERYPALRHIYLTKEAKLSRTDIYDFLKEYDVAVADLYLRWRS
;
A
#
# COMPACT_ATOMS: atom_id res chain seq x y z
N MET A 1 -29.27 42.97 6.94
CA MET A 1 -28.82 41.58 7.13
C MET A 1 -27.79 41.63 8.24
N ALA A 2 -28.20 41.23 9.43
CA ALA A 2 -27.39 41.33 10.65
C ALA A 2 -26.35 40.21 10.64
N VAL A 3 -25.09 40.58 10.93
CA VAL A 3 -23.99 39.66 11.15
C VAL A 3 -24.08 39.22 12.61
N GLU A 4 -24.29 37.94 12.83
CA GLU A 4 -24.35 37.30 14.14
C GLU A 4 -22.89 37.09 14.62
N GLU A 5 -22.46 37.88 15.60
CA GLU A 5 -21.15 37.72 16.24
C GLU A 5 -21.19 36.51 17.18
N LEU A 6 -20.29 35.54 16.93
CA LEU A 6 -20.07 34.39 17.81
C LEU A 6 -19.37 34.83 19.10
N PRO A 7 -19.72 34.26 20.27
CA PRO A 7 -19.11 34.64 21.54
C PRO A 7 -17.67 34.12 21.67
N ALA A 8 -16.84 34.92 22.33
CA ALA A 8 -15.45 34.60 22.65
C ALA A 8 -15.36 33.39 23.58
N TYR A 9 -14.57 32.39 23.16
CA TYR A 9 -14.13 31.28 24.00
C TYR A 9 -13.12 31.80 25.03
N TYR A 10 -13.47 31.69 26.32
CA TYR A 10 -12.53 31.83 27.43
C TYR A 10 -11.92 30.46 27.71
N GLU A 11 -10.60 30.31 27.52
CA GLU A 11 -9.84 29.19 28.07
C GLU A 11 -9.56 29.48 29.55
N GLU A 12 -10.18 28.71 30.45
CA GLU A 12 -9.76 28.62 31.84
C GLU A 12 -8.42 27.87 31.90
N VAL A 13 -7.35 28.62 32.12
CA VAL A 13 -6.03 28.08 32.46
C VAL A 13 -6.09 27.55 33.90
N VAL A 14 -6.24 26.24 34.05
CA VAL A 14 -6.07 25.56 35.34
C VAL A 14 -4.57 25.42 35.59
N SER A 15 -4.03 26.26 36.47
CA SER A 15 -2.68 26.12 37.01
C SER A 15 -2.63 24.93 37.96
N VAL A 16 -2.03 23.83 37.52
CA VAL A 16 -1.64 22.73 38.41
C VAL A 16 -0.26 23.07 38.97
N ALA A 17 -0.14 23.07 40.30
CA ALA A 17 1.10 23.31 41.01
C ALA A 17 2.06 22.13 40.81
N ASP A 18 3.28 22.43 40.40
CA ASP A 18 4.40 21.49 40.39
C ASP A 18 4.86 21.26 41.84
N GLU A 19 4.51 20.10 42.41
CA GLU A 19 5.18 19.53 43.58
C GLU A 19 6.28 18.58 43.08
N GLU A 20 7.53 19.05 43.16
CA GLU A 20 8.72 18.24 42.98
C GLU A 20 8.88 17.29 44.19
N GLU A 21 8.41 16.05 44.07
CA GLU A 21 8.86 14.94 44.92
C GLU A 21 9.97 14.16 44.21
N GLU A 22 11.21 14.35 44.68
CA GLU A 22 12.37 13.50 44.39
C GLU A 22 12.14 12.08 44.95
N ALA A 23 11.53 11.21 44.15
CA ALA A 23 11.56 9.77 44.37
C ALA A 23 12.85 9.18 43.76
N THR A 24 13.81 8.85 44.63
CA THR A 24 15.01 8.09 44.27
C THR A 24 14.64 6.62 44.10
N GLU A 25 14.38 6.20 42.86
CA GLU A 25 14.27 4.78 42.51
C GLU A 25 15.65 4.10 42.47
N PRO A 26 15.80 2.90 43.04
CA PRO A 26 17.05 2.16 42.99
C PRO A 26 17.34 1.70 41.55
N GLN A 27 18.49 2.10 41.02
CA GLN A 27 19.03 1.58 39.77
C GLN A 27 19.32 0.08 39.91
N GLU A 28 18.39 -0.74 39.45
CA GLU A 28 18.70 -2.14 39.12
C GLU A 28 19.59 -2.15 37.88
N ASN A 29 20.83 -2.57 38.10
CA ASN A 29 21.86 -2.76 37.11
C ASN A 29 21.49 -3.98 36.23
N ILE A 30 20.52 -3.80 35.34
CA ILE A 30 20.23 -4.78 34.28
C ILE A 30 21.38 -4.67 33.28
N THR A 31 22.35 -5.56 33.43
CA THR A 31 23.40 -5.75 32.43
C THR A 31 22.70 -6.27 31.17
N PRO A 32 22.74 -5.57 30.03
CA PRO A 32 22.15 -6.08 28.80
C PRO A 32 22.88 -7.39 28.43
N PRO A 33 22.16 -8.45 28.04
CA PRO A 33 22.80 -9.68 27.60
C PRO A 33 23.69 -9.37 26.41
N ALA A 34 24.96 -9.79 26.53
CA ALA A 34 25.98 -9.62 25.52
C ALA A 34 25.52 -10.24 24.20
N ASP A 35 25.60 -9.42 23.14
CA ASP A 35 25.77 -9.74 21.73
C ASP A 35 25.70 -11.23 21.34
N GLU A 36 24.48 -11.72 21.08
CA GLU A 36 24.21 -12.73 20.05
C GLU A 36 23.27 -12.14 18.98
N ALA A 37 23.55 -10.91 18.52
CA ALA A 37 23.00 -10.36 17.29
C ALA A 37 23.79 -10.87 16.07
N SER A 38 23.80 -12.19 15.88
CA SER A 38 24.17 -12.82 14.60
C SER A 38 23.03 -13.71 14.10
N GLY A 39 21.79 -13.27 14.34
CA GLY A 39 20.63 -13.79 13.65
C GLY A 39 20.58 -13.22 12.24
N SER A 40 21.09 -14.00 11.28
CA SER A 40 20.93 -13.85 9.84
C SER A 40 19.51 -13.41 9.44
N THR A 41 19.24 -12.11 9.43
CA THR A 41 18.33 -11.49 8.48
C THR A 41 19.11 -11.35 7.19
N ALA A 42 19.24 -12.48 6.47
CA ALA A 42 19.55 -12.40 5.06
C ALA A 42 18.48 -11.48 4.47
N ALA A 43 18.85 -10.23 4.20
CA ALA A 43 18.12 -9.39 3.30
C ALA A 43 17.98 -10.25 2.05
N ASP A 44 16.77 -10.75 1.79
CA ASP A 44 16.45 -11.45 0.55
C ASP A 44 16.81 -10.48 -0.57
N VAL A 45 18.05 -10.63 -1.05
CA VAL A 45 18.48 -9.99 -2.28
C VAL A 45 17.58 -10.65 -3.32
N PRO A 46 16.78 -9.86 -4.06
CA PRO A 46 15.90 -10.39 -5.08
C PRO A 46 16.69 -11.39 -5.93
N ARG A 47 16.17 -12.61 -6.07
CA ARG A 47 16.83 -13.64 -6.88
C ARG A 47 17.00 -13.07 -8.28
N ASP A 48 18.21 -13.17 -8.82
CA ASP A 48 18.55 -12.74 -10.17
C ASP A 48 17.43 -13.15 -11.15
N GLY A 49 16.79 -12.17 -11.79
CA GLY A 49 15.64 -12.36 -12.68
C GLY A 49 14.23 -12.14 -12.09
N SER A 50 14.07 -11.72 -10.83
CA SER A 50 12.75 -11.34 -10.29
C SER A 50 12.17 -10.10 -10.99
N VAL A 51 10.87 -10.12 -11.29
CA VAL A 51 10.14 -8.99 -11.87
C VAL A 51 9.51 -8.15 -10.75
N PHE A 52 9.79 -6.85 -10.73
CA PHE A 52 9.17 -5.91 -9.80
C PHE A 52 7.82 -5.43 -10.33
N ASN A 53 6.73 -5.80 -9.65
CA ASN A 53 5.38 -5.44 -10.03
C ASN A 53 4.99 -4.08 -9.42
N VAL A 54 4.66 -3.11 -10.28
CA VAL A 54 4.40 -1.73 -9.89
C VAL A 54 3.03 -1.29 -10.38
N LEU A 55 2.19 -0.85 -9.44
CA LEU A 55 0.87 -0.30 -9.75
C LEU A 55 0.95 1.23 -9.92
N VAL A 56 0.57 1.76 -11.09
CA VAL A 56 0.57 3.20 -11.34
C VAL A 56 -0.86 3.74 -11.29
N VAL A 57 -1.17 4.54 -10.26
CA VAL A 57 -2.50 5.10 -9.97
C VAL A 57 -2.46 6.62 -9.87
N GLY A 58 -3.64 7.24 -9.90
CA GLY A 58 -3.78 8.69 -9.90
C GLY A 58 -5.00 9.14 -10.69
N GLU A 59 -5.44 10.37 -10.43
CA GLU A 59 -6.60 10.94 -11.11
C GLU A 59 -6.36 11.08 -12.64
N THR A 60 -7.43 11.36 -13.36
CA THR A 60 -7.36 11.66 -14.80
C THR A 60 -6.50 12.89 -15.05
N GLN A 61 -5.70 12.85 -16.13
CA GLN A 61 -4.81 13.95 -16.55
C GLN A 61 -3.72 14.35 -15.54
N GLN A 62 -3.37 13.46 -14.62
CA GLN A 62 -2.24 13.66 -13.69
C GLN A 62 -0.88 13.24 -14.28
N GLY A 63 -0.82 12.71 -15.50
CA GLY A 63 0.43 12.35 -16.17
C GLY A 63 0.91 10.91 -15.97
N LYS A 64 0.01 9.96 -15.67
CA LYS A 64 0.33 8.52 -15.54
C LYS A 64 0.92 7.92 -16.81
N SER A 65 0.20 7.97 -17.92
CA SER A 65 0.69 7.42 -19.19
C SER A 65 1.91 8.19 -19.73
N THR A 66 2.07 9.47 -19.36
CA THR A 66 3.29 10.24 -19.62
C THR A 66 4.47 9.73 -18.81
N LEU A 67 4.27 9.37 -17.54
CA LEU A 67 5.30 8.70 -16.73
C LEU A 67 5.72 7.36 -17.36
N VAL A 68 4.77 6.53 -17.79
CA VAL A 68 5.08 5.23 -18.42
C VAL A 68 5.82 5.41 -19.75
N ARG A 69 5.46 6.42 -20.55
CA ARG A 69 6.24 6.78 -21.74
C ARG A 69 7.67 7.17 -21.39
N ASN A 70 7.85 8.04 -20.39
CA ASN A 70 9.17 8.46 -19.91
C ASN A 70 10.01 7.26 -19.45
N LEU A 71 9.38 6.26 -18.81
CA LEU A 71 10.05 5.00 -18.43
C LEU A 71 10.51 4.18 -19.64
N LEU A 72 9.70 4.09 -20.71
CA LEU A 72 10.10 3.43 -21.96
C LEU A 72 11.25 4.15 -22.66
N GLU A 73 11.19 5.49 -22.71
CA GLU A 73 12.24 6.34 -23.28
C GLU A 73 13.55 6.18 -22.50
N TYR A 74 13.50 6.25 -21.17
CA TYR A 74 14.64 5.99 -20.29
C TYR A 74 15.25 4.59 -20.51
N ALA A 75 14.40 3.58 -20.72
CA ALA A 75 14.81 2.22 -21.05
C ALA A 75 15.37 2.07 -22.48
N LYS A 76 15.30 3.10 -23.33
CA LYS A 76 15.62 3.06 -24.78
C LYS A 76 14.79 2.00 -25.54
N LEU A 77 13.55 1.76 -25.10
CA LEU A 77 12.62 0.85 -25.76
C LEU A 77 11.84 1.60 -26.84
N PRO A 78 11.43 0.93 -27.94
CA PRO A 78 10.61 1.58 -28.96
C PRO A 78 9.32 2.10 -28.33
N GLU A 79 8.85 3.26 -28.80
CA GLU A 79 7.57 3.81 -28.35
C GLU A 79 6.48 2.74 -28.53
N ALA A 80 5.97 2.24 -27.40
CA ALA A 80 4.71 1.52 -27.42
C ALA A 80 3.62 2.49 -27.87
N ASP A 81 2.52 1.98 -28.45
CA ASP A 81 1.34 2.77 -28.84
C ASP A 81 0.59 3.26 -27.57
N ILE A 82 1.27 4.07 -26.74
CA ILE A 82 0.74 4.69 -25.54
C ILE A 82 -0.07 5.90 -25.98
N LYS A 83 -1.38 5.73 -25.94
CA LYS A 83 -2.35 6.79 -26.24
C LYS A 83 -2.39 7.80 -25.11
N ILE A 84 -1.56 8.83 -25.19
CA ILE A 84 -1.65 9.98 -24.29
C ILE A 84 -2.74 10.92 -24.77
N GLY A 85 -3.63 11.32 -23.85
CA GLY A 85 -4.74 12.20 -24.17
C GLY A 85 -4.36 13.67 -24.23
N ASN A 86 -5.03 14.42 -25.11
CA ASN A 86 -4.87 15.87 -25.27
C ASN A 86 -5.58 16.69 -24.18
N GLY A 87 -5.77 16.15 -22.97
CA GLY A 87 -6.39 16.87 -21.85
C GLY A 87 -7.91 17.05 -21.91
N ASN A 88 -8.61 16.51 -22.91
CA ASN A 88 -10.07 16.67 -23.04
C ASN A 88 -10.88 15.36 -22.90
N ARG A 89 -10.24 14.19 -22.98
CA ARG A 89 -10.88 12.88 -22.83
C ARG A 89 -9.96 11.94 -22.07
N ALA A 90 -10.55 11.06 -21.24
CA ALA A 90 -9.81 9.94 -20.66
C ALA A 90 -9.39 8.99 -21.80
N CYS A 91 -8.09 8.76 -21.96
CA CYS A 91 -7.56 7.91 -23.03
C CYS A 91 -7.34 6.47 -22.58
N THR A 92 -6.94 6.27 -21.33
CA THR A 92 -6.78 4.94 -20.72
C THR A 92 -8.12 4.48 -20.18
N ALA A 93 -8.86 3.70 -20.98
CA ALA A 93 -10.14 3.12 -20.55
C ALA A 93 -9.97 1.78 -19.84
N ASN A 94 -8.90 1.04 -20.17
CA ASN A 94 -8.56 -0.26 -19.59
C ASN A 94 -7.14 -0.21 -19.04
N PRO A 95 -6.85 -0.92 -17.94
CA PRO A 95 -5.47 -1.08 -17.48
C PRO A 95 -4.58 -1.71 -18.55
N GLN A 96 -3.32 -1.29 -18.62
CA GLN A 96 -2.34 -1.78 -19.57
C GLN A 96 -1.06 -2.22 -18.85
N ASP A 97 -0.58 -3.40 -19.21
CA ASP A 97 0.65 -4.00 -18.67
C ASP A 97 1.86 -3.63 -19.53
N TYR A 98 2.93 -3.15 -18.89
CA TYR A 98 4.21 -2.84 -19.52
C TYR A 98 5.34 -3.57 -18.80
N GLU A 99 5.82 -4.66 -19.39
CA GLU A 99 6.99 -5.39 -18.90
C GLU A 99 8.24 -4.87 -19.61
N MET A 100 9.24 -4.45 -18.83
CA MET A 100 10.42 -3.74 -19.32
C MET A 100 11.68 -4.24 -18.60
N GLU A 101 12.75 -4.46 -19.37
CA GLU A 101 14.11 -4.62 -18.85
C GLU A 101 14.78 -3.25 -18.84
N ILE A 102 14.99 -2.67 -17.66
CA ILE A 102 15.44 -1.30 -17.51
C ILE A 102 16.86 -1.25 -16.94
N PRO A 103 17.85 -0.76 -17.69
CA PRO A 103 19.18 -0.45 -17.16
C PRO A 103 19.12 0.83 -16.30
N LEU A 104 19.55 0.75 -15.05
CA LEU A 104 19.51 1.85 -14.07
C LEU A 104 20.66 2.85 -14.27
N ARG A 105 20.54 3.69 -15.29
CA ARG A 105 21.50 4.75 -15.69
C ARG A 105 21.34 6.04 -14.90
N SER A 106 22.43 6.67 -14.50
CA SER A 106 22.48 8.07 -14.07
C SER A 106 23.22 8.93 -15.09
N TYR A 107 22.97 10.24 -15.05
CA TYR A 107 23.44 11.20 -16.05
C TYR A 107 23.98 12.48 -15.42
N HIS A 108 24.87 13.16 -16.13
CA HIS A 108 25.35 14.50 -15.83
C HIS A 108 25.36 15.39 -17.08
N LEU A 109 25.58 16.68 -16.89
CA LEU A 109 25.80 17.64 -17.98
C LEU A 109 27.30 17.79 -18.26
N GLU A 110 27.68 17.78 -19.53
CA GLU A 110 29.01 18.19 -19.99
C GLU A 110 28.88 19.42 -20.91
N ASP A 111 29.80 20.38 -20.77
CA ASP A 111 29.96 21.46 -21.74
C ASP A 111 30.58 20.95 -23.06
N HIS A 112 30.65 21.82 -24.08
CA HIS A 112 31.24 21.50 -25.38
C HIS A 112 32.75 21.16 -25.35
N ILE A 113 33.45 21.45 -24.24
CA ILE A 113 34.87 21.14 -24.02
C ILE A 113 35.02 19.80 -23.25
N GLY A 114 33.92 19.24 -22.74
CA GLY A 114 33.87 17.99 -21.97
C GLY A 114 34.04 18.18 -20.46
N ASN A 115 33.87 19.39 -19.94
CA ASN A 115 33.86 19.61 -18.49
C ASN A 115 32.46 19.30 -17.94
N THR A 116 32.41 18.55 -16.83
CA THR A 116 31.16 18.33 -16.10
C THR A 116 30.63 19.64 -15.52
N LEU A 117 29.43 20.02 -15.94
CA LEU A 117 28.70 21.16 -15.40
C LEU A 117 28.01 20.75 -14.09
N LYS A 118 28.18 21.57 -13.05
CA LYS A 118 27.51 21.35 -11.77
C LYS A 118 26.13 22.01 -11.82
N VAL A 119 25.11 21.25 -11.44
CA VAL A 119 23.75 21.76 -11.27
C VAL A 119 23.55 22.06 -9.79
N ASP A 120 23.51 23.34 -9.45
CA ASP A 120 23.22 23.82 -8.11
C ASP A 120 22.36 25.08 -8.16
N LYS A 121 21.89 25.56 -7.01
CA LYS A 121 20.99 26.72 -6.94
C LYS A 121 21.53 27.98 -7.62
N ASP A 122 22.85 28.19 -7.61
CA ASP A 122 23.49 29.38 -8.14
C ASP A 122 23.65 29.31 -9.66
N SER A 123 23.95 28.12 -10.19
CA SER A 123 24.07 27.84 -11.62
C SER A 123 22.76 27.50 -12.31
N TYR A 124 21.70 27.16 -11.56
CA TYR A 124 20.44 26.68 -12.10
C TYR A 124 19.83 27.61 -13.15
N SER A 125 19.86 28.92 -12.89
CA SER A 125 19.26 29.92 -13.81
C SER A 125 20.04 30.00 -15.12
N ASP A 126 21.38 29.94 -15.06
CA ASP A 126 22.22 29.97 -16.27
C ASP A 126 22.03 28.69 -17.09
N LEU A 127 21.97 27.53 -16.43
CA LEU A 127 21.84 26.22 -17.08
C LEU A 127 20.47 25.97 -17.71
N ILE A 128 19.44 26.73 -17.33
CA ILE A 128 18.13 26.64 -17.98
C ILE A 128 18.17 27.17 -19.41
N ASP A 129 18.93 28.25 -19.62
CA ASP A 129 19.05 28.91 -20.91
C ASP A 129 19.99 28.15 -21.87
N PHE A 130 20.67 27.10 -21.39
CA PHE A 130 21.56 26.29 -22.21
C PHE A 130 20.76 25.46 -23.22
N GLY A 131 21.16 25.53 -24.47
CA GLY A 131 20.68 24.66 -25.54
C GLY A 131 21.62 23.49 -25.83
N GLU A 132 21.31 22.74 -26.89
CA GLU A 132 22.13 21.62 -27.38
C GLU A 132 23.56 22.03 -27.78
N ASP A 133 23.77 23.30 -28.14
CA ASP A 133 25.09 23.84 -28.49
C ASP A 133 25.97 24.16 -27.27
N ASP A 134 25.35 24.37 -26.10
CA ASP A 134 26.04 24.79 -24.87
C ASP A 134 26.44 23.60 -24.01
N ALA A 135 25.56 22.60 -23.91
CA ALA A 135 25.75 21.41 -23.10
C ALA A 135 25.09 20.16 -23.70
N LYS A 136 25.57 19.01 -23.29
CA LYS A 136 25.01 17.69 -23.64
C LYS A 136 24.82 16.84 -22.38
N VAL A 137 23.83 15.96 -22.43
CA VAL A 137 23.56 14.98 -21.37
C VAL A 137 24.42 13.74 -21.60
N VAL A 138 25.20 13.35 -20.59
CA VAL A 138 26.15 12.24 -20.66
C VAL A 138 25.85 11.23 -19.56
N GLN A 139 25.89 9.95 -19.91
CA GLN A 139 25.67 8.84 -18.98
C GLN A 139 26.91 8.63 -18.11
N ASP A 140 26.73 8.44 -16.79
CA ASP A 140 27.84 8.33 -15.83
C ASP A 140 28.65 7.05 -16.01
N LEU A 141 27.98 5.94 -16.33
CA LEU A 141 28.58 4.61 -16.46
C LEU A 141 28.29 4.01 -17.84
N PRO A 142 29.23 3.26 -18.43
CA PRO A 142 28.99 2.47 -19.63
C PRO A 142 27.84 1.46 -19.46
N ASP A 143 27.07 1.19 -20.52
CA ASP A 143 25.89 0.30 -20.49
C ASP A 143 26.21 -1.13 -19.99
N ASP A 144 27.42 -1.64 -20.20
CA ASP A 144 27.86 -2.97 -19.74
C ASP A 144 28.16 -3.04 -18.23
N GLN A 145 28.22 -1.88 -17.57
CA GLN A 145 28.43 -1.75 -16.12
C GLN A 145 27.15 -1.36 -15.38
N VAL A 146 26.07 -1.08 -16.11
CA VAL A 146 24.79 -0.68 -15.54
C VAL A 146 23.95 -1.91 -15.22
N GLU A 147 23.46 -1.97 -13.99
CA GLU A 147 22.54 -3.01 -13.57
C GLU A 147 21.23 -2.92 -14.34
N THR A 148 20.77 -4.04 -14.90
CA THR A 148 19.48 -4.15 -15.58
C THR A 148 18.47 -4.85 -14.69
N VAL A 149 17.30 -4.24 -14.51
CA VAL A 149 16.25 -4.72 -13.62
C VAL A 149 14.95 -4.91 -14.40
N LYS A 150 14.21 -5.98 -14.10
CA LYS A 150 12.92 -6.29 -14.72
C LYS A 150 11.79 -5.64 -13.95
N PHE A 151 11.02 -4.79 -14.60
CA PHE A 151 9.83 -4.17 -14.03
C PHE A 151 8.59 -4.52 -14.84
N ARG A 152 7.46 -4.69 -14.16
CA ARG A 152 6.13 -4.74 -14.75
C ARG A 152 5.29 -3.61 -14.20
N PHE A 153 5.00 -2.62 -15.02
CA PHE A 153 4.14 -1.50 -14.66
C PHE A 153 2.71 -1.75 -15.14
N LEU A 154 1.75 -1.61 -14.25
CA LEU A 154 0.33 -1.59 -14.59
C LEU A 154 -0.15 -0.13 -14.66
N ASP A 155 -0.25 0.43 -15.88
CA ASP A 155 -0.87 1.76 -16.09
C ASP A 155 -2.38 1.63 -15.95
N THR A 156 -2.99 2.48 -15.14
CA THR A 156 -4.40 2.39 -14.79
C THR A 156 -5.22 3.52 -15.39
N PRO A 157 -6.52 3.30 -15.63
CA PRO A 157 -7.45 4.39 -15.92
C PRO A 157 -7.36 5.49 -14.85
N GLY A 158 -7.60 6.73 -15.24
CA GLY A 158 -7.66 7.81 -14.27
C GLY A 158 -8.89 7.73 -13.38
N LEU A 159 -8.68 7.92 -12.08
CA LEU A 159 -9.76 8.20 -11.13
C LEU A 159 -10.37 9.55 -11.55
N ASN A 160 -11.69 9.67 -11.70
CA ASN A 160 -12.25 10.97 -12.08
C ASN A 160 -13.63 11.22 -11.47
N ASP A 161 -13.65 12.39 -10.84
CA ASP A 161 -14.37 12.77 -9.63
C ASP A 161 -15.77 13.36 -9.93
N SER A 162 -16.32 13.14 -11.13
CA SER A 162 -17.59 13.78 -11.54
C SER A 162 -18.80 12.84 -11.57
N GLU A 163 -18.58 11.52 -11.55
CA GLU A 163 -19.68 10.54 -11.66
C GLU A 163 -19.84 9.64 -10.42
N GLY A 164 -19.04 9.84 -9.37
CA GLY A 164 -19.12 9.04 -8.14
C GLY A 164 -18.75 7.56 -8.33
N ARG A 165 -18.06 7.22 -9.43
CA ARG A 165 -17.66 5.85 -9.79
C ARG A 165 -16.22 5.51 -9.42
N ASP A 166 -15.54 6.37 -8.67
CA ASP A 166 -14.13 6.18 -8.33
C ASP A 166 -13.88 4.89 -7.55
N MET A 167 -14.82 4.50 -6.68
CA MET A 167 -14.77 3.24 -5.96
C MET A 167 -14.85 2.01 -6.88
N GLU A 168 -15.65 2.09 -7.95
CA GLU A 168 -15.77 1.01 -8.96
C GLU A 168 -14.52 0.92 -9.82
N LEU A 169 -13.96 2.07 -10.21
CA LEU A 169 -12.69 2.13 -10.93
C LEU A 169 -11.55 1.58 -10.06
N MET A 170 -11.48 1.99 -8.79
CA MET A 170 -10.51 1.48 -7.82
C MET A 170 -10.64 -0.02 -7.65
N ALA A 171 -11.86 -0.53 -7.47
CA ALA A 171 -12.08 -1.95 -7.33
C ALA A 171 -11.67 -2.73 -8.59
N GLY A 172 -11.90 -2.17 -9.78
CA GLY A 172 -11.43 -2.75 -11.05
C GLY A 172 -9.91 -2.70 -11.23
N ILE A 173 -9.27 -1.61 -10.79
CA ILE A 173 -7.81 -1.45 -10.80
C ILE A 173 -7.14 -2.46 -9.89
N LEU A 174 -7.60 -2.52 -8.63
CA LEU A 174 -7.12 -3.53 -7.68
C LEU A 174 -7.43 -4.91 -8.24
N GLY A 175 -8.66 -5.14 -8.71
CA GLY A 175 -9.03 -6.40 -9.33
C GLY A 175 -8.09 -6.89 -10.44
N LYS A 176 -7.55 -5.97 -11.26
CA LYS A 176 -6.52 -6.27 -12.25
C LYS A 176 -5.15 -6.51 -11.61
N ALA A 177 -4.79 -5.74 -10.59
CA ALA A 177 -3.59 -5.97 -9.80
C ALA A 177 -3.60 -7.35 -9.12
N ALA A 178 -4.77 -7.92 -8.83
CA ALA A 178 -4.88 -9.27 -8.28
C ALA A 178 -4.34 -10.37 -9.22
N GLU A 179 -4.18 -10.07 -10.51
CA GLU A 179 -3.58 -10.97 -11.49
C GLU A 179 -2.04 -10.97 -11.42
N MET A 180 -1.44 -9.95 -10.79
CA MET A 180 -0.01 -9.88 -10.47
C MET A 180 0.16 -10.56 -9.11
N LYS A 181 0.60 -11.83 -9.04
CA LYS A 181 0.72 -12.63 -7.80
C LYS A 181 1.23 -11.85 -6.58
N SER A 182 2.06 -10.84 -6.82
CA SER A 182 2.56 -9.88 -5.85
C SER A 182 2.63 -8.46 -6.41
N VAL A 183 2.76 -7.49 -5.50
CA VAL A 183 2.99 -6.08 -5.78
C VAL A 183 4.17 -5.59 -4.94
N ASN A 184 5.14 -4.92 -5.56
CA ASN A 184 6.29 -4.36 -4.86
C ASN A 184 6.07 -2.89 -4.47
N ALA A 185 5.41 -2.13 -5.33
CA ALA A 185 5.21 -0.70 -5.12
C ALA A 185 3.92 -0.19 -5.75
N VAL A 186 3.38 0.87 -5.16
CA VAL A 186 2.27 1.63 -5.71
C VAL A 186 2.71 3.08 -5.88
N ILE A 187 2.58 3.58 -7.11
CA ILE A 187 2.91 4.95 -7.47
C ILE A 187 1.61 5.73 -7.62
N TYR A 188 1.44 6.77 -6.83
CA TYR A 188 0.40 7.77 -7.03
C TYR A 188 0.95 8.98 -7.77
N VAL A 189 0.52 9.15 -9.03
CA VAL A 189 0.94 10.27 -9.88
C VAL A 189 -0.02 11.45 -9.69
N ARG A 190 0.53 12.61 -9.38
CA ARG A 190 -0.21 13.88 -9.23
C ARG A 190 0.57 15.01 -9.87
N LYS A 191 -0.08 15.95 -10.56
CA LYS A 191 0.61 17.17 -11.00
C LYS A 191 1.02 18.03 -9.81
N ILE A 192 2.16 18.70 -9.94
CA ILE A 192 2.71 19.58 -8.90
C ILE A 192 1.76 20.70 -8.45
N ASP A 193 0.88 21.17 -9.33
CA ASP A 193 -0.05 22.27 -9.10
C ASP A 193 -1.40 21.82 -8.49
N LYS A 194 -1.64 20.51 -8.35
CA LYS A 194 -2.92 19.98 -7.85
C LYS A 194 -2.88 19.77 -6.33
N HIS A 195 -3.82 20.37 -5.60
CA HIS A 195 -3.96 20.21 -4.14
C HIS A 195 -4.40 18.79 -3.75
N PHE A 196 -4.02 18.32 -2.56
CA PHE A 196 -4.49 17.05 -2.00
C PHE A 196 -5.91 17.20 -1.43
N GLY A 197 -6.92 17.20 -2.30
CA GLY A 197 -8.33 17.36 -1.93
C GLY A 197 -9.03 16.05 -1.54
N ASN A 198 -10.36 16.11 -1.37
CA ASN A 198 -11.19 14.99 -0.90
C ASN A 198 -11.03 13.74 -1.76
N SER A 199 -11.03 13.84 -3.09
CA SER A 199 -10.85 12.68 -3.99
C SER A 199 -9.55 11.91 -3.71
N PHE A 200 -8.46 12.64 -3.42
CA PHE A 200 -7.21 12.01 -3.02
C PHE A 200 -7.30 11.36 -1.63
N GLN A 201 -7.99 12.00 -0.67
CA GLN A 201 -8.19 11.43 0.66
C GLN A 201 -9.07 10.17 0.62
N ASP A 202 -10.11 10.16 -0.20
CA ASP A 202 -10.98 9.00 -0.43
C ASP A 202 -10.20 7.86 -1.07
N PHE A 203 -9.38 8.16 -2.08
CA PHE A 203 -8.43 7.21 -2.66
C PHE A 203 -7.49 6.63 -1.59
N LEU A 204 -6.84 7.49 -0.81
CA LEU A 204 -5.85 7.07 0.19
C LEU A 204 -6.51 6.22 1.28
N SER A 205 -7.71 6.59 1.73
CA SER A 205 -8.50 5.82 2.69
C SER A 205 -8.88 4.44 2.13
N TYR A 206 -9.36 4.39 0.89
CA TYR A 206 -9.68 3.14 0.21
C TYR A 206 -8.43 2.24 0.08
N PHE A 207 -7.31 2.84 -0.32
CA PHE A 207 -6.03 2.17 -0.50
C PHE A 207 -5.51 1.62 0.83
N GLN A 208 -5.51 2.41 1.90
CA GLN A 208 -5.10 2.00 3.26
C GLN A 208 -5.88 0.80 3.77
N ARG A 209 -7.19 0.77 3.51
CA ARG A 209 -8.06 -0.33 3.94
C ARG A 209 -7.91 -1.58 3.07
N SER A 210 -7.55 -1.41 1.79
CA SER A 210 -7.43 -2.51 0.82
C SER A 210 -6.04 -3.16 0.85
N MET A 211 -5.00 -2.36 1.04
CA MET A 211 -3.58 -2.75 0.99
C MET A 211 -2.79 -2.18 2.19
N PRO A 212 -3.17 -2.53 3.43
CA PRO A 212 -2.59 -1.92 4.64
C PRO A 212 -1.07 -2.07 4.74
N SER A 213 -0.51 -3.19 4.26
CA SER A 213 0.94 -3.44 4.29
C SER A 213 1.74 -2.54 3.35
N LEU A 214 1.13 -2.05 2.26
CA LEU A 214 1.74 -1.14 1.28
C LEU A 214 1.39 0.34 1.53
N ALA A 215 0.42 0.62 2.40
CA ALA A 215 -0.14 1.96 2.52
C ALA A 215 0.87 3.02 2.98
N GLY A 216 1.74 2.67 3.94
CA GLY A 216 2.85 3.52 4.37
C GLY A 216 4.04 3.53 3.40
N GLY A 217 3.96 2.80 2.29
CA GLY A 217 4.98 2.72 1.23
C GLY A 217 4.49 3.30 -0.10
N LEU A 218 3.38 4.03 -0.11
CA LEU A 218 2.87 4.70 -1.30
C LEU A 218 3.90 5.73 -1.80
N ILE A 219 4.26 5.64 -3.08
CA ILE A 219 5.23 6.55 -3.70
C ILE A 219 4.48 7.68 -4.39
N ILE A 220 4.80 8.93 -4.07
CA ILE A 220 4.16 10.10 -4.68
C ILE A 220 5.05 10.64 -5.79
N VAL A 221 4.57 10.59 -7.03
CA VAL A 221 5.26 11.21 -8.18
C VAL A 221 4.55 12.50 -8.54
N HIS A 222 5.25 13.62 -8.35
CA HIS A 222 4.78 14.95 -8.75
C HIS A 222 5.17 15.21 -10.21
N SER A 223 4.20 15.09 -11.11
CA SER A 223 4.40 15.34 -12.55
C SER A 223 4.36 16.84 -12.88
N ALA A 224 4.80 17.17 -14.10
CA ALA A 224 4.90 18.53 -14.61
C ALA A 224 5.79 19.44 -13.74
N TYR A 225 6.84 18.86 -13.15
CA TYR A 225 7.87 19.55 -12.38
C TYR A 225 9.00 20.04 -13.32
N THR A 226 8.65 20.96 -14.21
CA THR A 226 9.54 21.51 -15.25
C THR A 226 10.63 22.41 -14.64
N THR A 227 11.82 22.47 -15.25
CA THR A 227 12.93 23.38 -14.86
C THR A 227 12.49 24.84 -14.69
N MET A 228 11.70 25.37 -15.63
CA MET A 228 11.15 26.73 -15.59
C MET A 228 10.32 27.02 -14.33
N LYS A 229 9.58 26.02 -13.82
CA LYS A 229 8.82 26.17 -12.58
C LYS A 229 9.76 26.22 -11.39
N VAL A 230 10.73 25.32 -11.33
CA VAL A 230 11.72 25.29 -10.25
C VAL A 230 12.45 26.62 -10.17
N GLU A 231 12.92 27.15 -11.29
CA GLU A 231 13.57 28.46 -11.39
C GLU A 231 12.72 29.58 -10.80
N LYS A 232 11.43 29.63 -11.18
CA LYS A 232 10.50 30.64 -10.67
C LYS A 232 10.42 30.60 -9.14
N PHE A 233 10.35 29.41 -8.53
CA PHE A 233 10.32 29.27 -7.08
C PHE A 233 11.68 29.60 -6.44
N LEU A 234 12.80 29.21 -7.06
CA LEU A 234 14.14 29.54 -6.58
C LEU A 234 14.37 31.06 -6.54
N ARG A 235 13.89 31.80 -7.55
CA ARG A 235 13.90 33.28 -7.56
C ARG A 235 13.06 33.90 -6.42
N GLU A 236 12.04 33.19 -5.93
CA GLU A 236 11.24 33.58 -4.76
C GLU A 236 11.85 33.08 -3.42
N GLY A 237 12.99 32.39 -3.45
CA GLY A 237 13.62 31.81 -2.27
C GLY A 237 12.85 30.63 -1.67
N LYS A 238 12.03 29.94 -2.48
CA LYS A 238 11.18 28.81 -2.05
C LYS A 238 11.61 27.51 -2.72
N SER A 239 11.38 26.39 -2.04
CA SER A 239 11.50 25.05 -2.61
C SER A 239 10.11 24.49 -2.93
N PRO A 240 9.72 24.34 -4.21
CA PRO A 240 8.41 23.79 -4.54
C PRO A 240 8.29 22.32 -4.09
N ALA A 241 9.41 21.59 -4.00
CA ALA A 241 9.44 20.23 -3.49
C ALA A 241 9.07 20.17 -1.99
N GLU A 242 9.70 21.01 -1.16
CA GLU A 242 9.43 21.09 0.28
C GLU A 242 7.98 21.49 0.55
N MET A 243 7.51 22.56 -0.09
CA MET A 243 6.12 23.02 0.04
C MET A 243 5.12 21.91 -0.26
N ARG A 244 5.43 21.02 -1.20
CA ARG A 244 4.56 19.92 -1.62
C ARG A 244 4.64 18.72 -0.70
N ARG A 245 5.81 18.43 -0.11
CA ARG A 245 5.94 17.45 0.99
C ARG A 245 5.16 17.91 2.21
N ASP A 246 5.29 19.17 2.59
CA ASP A 246 4.58 19.75 3.74
C ASP A 246 3.06 19.76 3.53
N ALA A 247 2.60 20.14 2.33
CA ALA A 247 1.17 20.08 1.99
C ALA A 247 0.61 18.65 2.03
N PHE A 248 1.39 17.66 1.60
CA PHE A 248 1.00 16.25 1.69
C PHE A 248 0.90 15.78 3.13
N LYS A 249 1.94 16.08 3.93
CA LYS A 249 1.99 15.73 5.35
C LYS A 249 0.85 16.38 6.13
N ALA A 250 0.53 17.64 5.84
CA ALA A 250 -0.61 18.33 6.43
C ALA A 250 -1.95 17.69 6.04
N ALA A 251 -2.09 17.22 4.81
CA ALA A 251 -3.33 16.62 4.32
C ALA A 251 -3.56 15.17 4.79
N THR A 252 -2.50 14.44 5.16
CA THR A 252 -2.55 12.98 5.40
C THR A 252 -2.04 12.55 6.77
N GLY A 253 -1.21 13.37 7.43
CA GLY A 253 -0.44 12.98 8.60
C GLY A 253 0.73 12.03 8.31
N LEU A 254 1.04 11.75 7.03
CA LEU A 254 2.06 10.77 6.63
C LEU A 254 3.31 11.47 6.07
N ASP A 255 4.48 10.83 6.28
CA ASP A 255 5.75 11.18 5.63
C ASP A 255 6.13 10.02 4.69
N LEU A 256 6.03 10.26 3.38
CA LEU A 256 6.19 9.26 2.32
C LEU A 256 7.26 9.68 1.31
N ALA A 257 7.65 8.76 0.42
CA ALA A 257 8.60 9.04 -0.65
C ALA A 257 7.97 9.93 -1.74
N HIS A 258 8.67 11.00 -2.10
CA HIS A 258 8.23 11.98 -3.09
C HIS A 258 9.31 12.14 -4.17
N PHE A 259 8.91 11.97 -5.44
CA PHE A 259 9.73 12.18 -6.63
C PHE A 259 9.15 13.32 -7.46
N PHE A 260 10.00 14.21 -7.96
CA PHE A 260 9.57 15.45 -8.62
C PHE A 260 10.04 15.45 -10.07
N MET A 261 9.14 15.06 -10.97
CA MET A 261 9.51 14.65 -12.33
C MET A 261 8.89 15.53 -13.40
N ASP A 262 9.69 15.88 -14.40
CA ASP A 262 9.17 16.30 -15.70
C ASP A 262 9.10 15.09 -16.63
N ASN A 263 7.92 14.48 -16.72
CA ASN A 263 7.73 13.26 -17.53
C ASN A 263 7.70 13.54 -19.05
N ASN A 264 7.77 14.81 -19.47
CA ASN A 264 7.85 15.20 -20.87
C ASN A 264 8.78 16.42 -20.96
N PRO A 265 10.08 16.23 -20.66
CA PRO A 265 11.03 17.32 -20.62
C PRO A 265 11.15 18.00 -21.98
N ASP A 266 11.53 19.28 -21.99
CA ASP A 266 11.90 19.95 -23.23
C ASP A 266 13.19 19.33 -23.77
N ILE A 267 13.09 18.67 -24.92
CA ILE A 267 14.22 17.96 -25.54
C ILE A 267 15.37 18.89 -25.92
N TYR A 268 15.10 20.18 -26.09
CA TYR A 268 16.11 21.18 -26.44
C TYR A 268 16.80 21.78 -25.21
N SER A 269 16.35 21.45 -23.99
CA SER A 269 16.97 21.87 -22.74
C SER A 269 17.72 20.68 -22.13
N PRO A 270 19.06 20.62 -22.25
CA PRO A 270 19.85 19.53 -21.68
C PRO A 270 19.60 19.36 -20.17
N LEU A 271 19.41 20.46 -19.44
CA LEU A 271 19.10 20.44 -18.01
C LEU A 271 17.77 19.73 -17.72
N ALA A 272 16.71 20.03 -18.48
CA ALA A 272 15.40 19.41 -18.29
C ALA A 272 15.45 17.90 -18.56
N VAL A 273 16.14 17.50 -19.63
CA VAL A 273 16.34 16.09 -19.99
C VAL A 273 17.13 15.36 -18.90
N MET A 274 18.27 15.91 -18.45
CA MET A 274 19.09 15.30 -17.41
C MET A 274 18.31 15.14 -16.09
N GLN A 275 17.56 16.15 -15.66
CA GLN A 275 16.75 16.07 -14.43
C GLN A 275 15.66 14.99 -14.52
N SER A 276 14.95 14.91 -15.65
CA SER A 276 13.94 13.88 -15.86
C SER A 276 14.52 12.46 -15.81
N LEU A 277 15.67 12.24 -16.47
CA LEU A 277 16.35 10.95 -16.47
C LEU A 277 16.87 10.56 -15.08
N ASN A 278 17.46 11.50 -14.34
CA ASN A 278 17.98 11.23 -13.00
C ASN A 278 16.87 10.99 -11.97
N GLU A 279 15.77 11.73 -12.04
CA GLU A 279 14.62 11.45 -11.16
C GLU A 279 13.97 10.11 -11.50
N THR A 280 13.99 9.71 -12.77
CA THR A 280 13.56 8.36 -13.19
C THR A 280 14.46 7.28 -12.59
N HIS A 281 15.78 7.47 -12.65
CA HIS A 281 16.75 6.60 -11.99
C HIS A 281 16.50 6.49 -10.48
N ASN A 282 16.27 7.61 -9.80
CA ASN A 282 16.01 7.67 -8.37
C ASN A 282 14.73 6.90 -8.01
N LEU A 283 13.65 7.10 -8.77
CA LEU A 283 12.37 6.39 -8.61
C LEU A 283 12.56 4.88 -8.75
N LEU A 284 13.21 4.43 -9.83
CA LEU A 284 13.42 3.01 -10.10
C LEU A 284 14.31 2.35 -9.04
N THR A 285 15.35 3.05 -8.59
CA THR A 285 16.25 2.57 -7.53
C THR A 285 15.51 2.44 -6.20
N HIS A 286 14.59 3.37 -5.90
CA HIS A 286 13.73 3.27 -4.72
C HIS A 286 12.73 2.11 -4.80
N ILE A 287 12.10 1.88 -5.97
CA ILE A 287 11.18 0.75 -6.18
C ILE A 287 11.91 -0.59 -6.00
N LYS A 288 13.12 -0.70 -6.55
CA LYS A 288 13.92 -1.93 -6.52
C LYS A 288 14.20 -2.44 -5.10
N VAL A 289 14.27 -1.56 -4.10
CA VAL A 289 14.53 -1.95 -2.70
C VAL A 289 13.26 -2.26 -1.90
N GLN A 290 12.07 -2.07 -2.49
CA GLN A 290 10.80 -2.37 -1.83
C GLN A 290 10.55 -3.89 -1.78
N PRO A 291 10.05 -4.41 -0.66
CA PRO A 291 9.73 -5.81 -0.52
C PRO A 291 8.56 -6.20 -1.41
N GLU A 292 8.50 -7.49 -1.73
CA GLU A 292 7.38 -8.08 -2.45
C GLU A 292 6.23 -8.34 -1.48
N HIS A 293 5.02 -7.87 -1.82
CA HIS A 293 3.81 -8.12 -1.04
C HIS A 293 2.87 -9.03 -1.82
N SER A 294 2.41 -10.12 -1.20
CA SER A 294 1.50 -11.07 -1.85
C SER A 294 0.11 -10.46 -2.01
N VAL A 295 -0.54 -10.71 -3.16
CA VAL A 295 -1.94 -10.30 -3.37
C VAL A 295 -2.90 -10.99 -2.40
N SER A 296 -2.55 -12.17 -1.89
CA SER A 296 -3.34 -12.87 -0.86
C SER A 296 -3.51 -12.06 0.42
N ASP A 297 -2.60 -11.12 0.67
CA ASP A 297 -2.60 -10.29 1.88
C ASP A 297 -3.50 -9.06 1.75
N PHE A 298 -3.97 -8.78 0.53
CA PHE A 298 -4.80 -7.64 0.22
C PHE A 298 -6.28 -7.99 0.24
N ARG A 299 -7.10 -6.99 0.54
CA ARG A 299 -8.56 -7.09 0.52
C ARG A 299 -9.13 -6.11 -0.47
N LEU A 300 -10.18 -6.52 -1.16
CA LEU A 300 -10.98 -5.62 -1.97
C LEU A 300 -12.15 -5.10 -1.16
N LEU A 301 -12.19 -3.79 -0.91
CA LEU A 301 -13.36 -3.15 -0.34
C LEU A 301 -14.51 -3.14 -1.37
N LYS A 302 -15.67 -3.62 -0.95
CA LYS A 302 -16.85 -3.73 -1.81
C LYS A 302 -17.46 -2.37 -2.08
N THR A 303 -17.72 -2.09 -3.35
CA THR A 303 -18.45 -0.89 -3.76
C THR A 303 -19.94 -1.02 -3.45
N PRO A 304 -20.73 0.07 -3.46
CA PRO A 304 -22.18 -0.01 -3.30
C PRO A 304 -22.85 -0.96 -4.31
N GLY A 305 -22.35 -1.00 -5.56
CA GLY A 305 -22.82 -1.95 -6.57
C GLY A 305 -22.55 -3.40 -6.16
N MET A 306 -21.34 -3.71 -5.66
CA MET A 306 -20.99 -5.05 -5.16
C MET A 306 -21.84 -5.44 -3.95
N GLN A 307 -22.12 -4.52 -3.03
CA GLN A 307 -22.99 -4.76 -1.88
C GLN A 307 -24.44 -5.05 -2.32
N SER A 308 -24.92 -4.40 -3.39
CA SER A 308 -26.22 -4.72 -3.96
C SER A 308 -26.26 -6.13 -4.57
N VAL A 309 -25.18 -6.56 -5.24
CA VAL A 309 -25.01 -7.94 -5.73
C VAL A 309 -25.04 -8.92 -4.55
N ASP A 310 -24.30 -8.64 -3.47
CA ASP A 310 -24.26 -9.45 -2.26
C ASP A 310 -25.61 -9.57 -1.56
N MET A 311 -26.48 -8.56 -1.68
CA MET A 311 -27.84 -8.63 -1.16
C MET A 311 -28.65 -9.71 -1.88
N HIS A 312 -28.48 -9.88 -3.19
CA HIS A 312 -29.13 -10.98 -3.94
C HIS A 312 -28.59 -12.34 -3.51
N ILE A 313 -27.28 -12.47 -3.33
CA ILE A 313 -26.63 -13.68 -2.82
C ILE A 313 -27.13 -14.00 -1.40
N THR A 314 -27.20 -12.99 -0.53
CA THR A 314 -27.70 -13.11 0.84
C THR A 314 -29.13 -13.62 0.86
N ASN A 315 -30.01 -13.08 -0.01
CA ASN A 315 -31.39 -13.54 -0.11
C ASN A 315 -31.47 -15.00 -0.57
N ALA A 316 -30.69 -15.40 -1.57
CA ALA A 316 -30.62 -16.79 -2.02
C ALA A 316 -30.13 -17.72 -0.90
N LEU A 317 -29.09 -17.32 -0.15
CA LEU A 317 -28.58 -18.06 1.01
C LEU A 317 -29.63 -18.18 2.12
N LEU A 318 -30.42 -17.14 2.39
CA LEU A 318 -31.51 -17.19 3.36
C LEU A 318 -32.64 -18.14 2.91
N GLU A 319 -32.94 -18.21 1.62
CA GLU A 319 -33.90 -19.17 1.06
C GLU A 319 -33.41 -20.61 1.22
N ILE A 320 -32.16 -20.92 0.85
CA ILE A 320 -31.53 -22.23 1.08
C ILE A 320 -31.57 -22.56 2.56
N LYS A 321 -31.12 -21.63 3.41
CA LYS A 321 -31.11 -21.78 4.87
C LYS A 321 -32.49 -22.17 5.40
N ARG A 322 -33.55 -21.49 4.94
CA ARG A 322 -34.93 -21.79 5.36
C ARG A 322 -35.36 -23.20 4.99
N VAL A 323 -34.99 -23.66 3.78
CA VAL A 323 -35.34 -25.02 3.32
C VAL A 323 -34.55 -26.07 4.10
N VAL A 324 -33.24 -25.92 4.22
CA VAL A 324 -32.38 -26.83 4.99
C VAL A 324 -32.83 -26.88 6.45
N GLN A 325 -33.18 -25.74 7.04
CA GLN A 325 -33.72 -25.67 8.39
C GLN A 325 -35.07 -26.39 8.51
N SER A 326 -35.99 -26.22 7.55
CA SER A 326 -37.27 -26.95 7.54
C SER A 326 -37.08 -28.46 7.45
N GLN A 327 -36.16 -28.91 6.59
CA GLN A 327 -35.82 -30.33 6.44
C GLN A 327 -35.17 -30.88 7.71
N LEU A 328 -34.30 -30.09 8.33
CA LEU A 328 -33.67 -30.45 9.60
C LEU A 328 -34.71 -30.60 10.71
N GLU A 329 -35.66 -29.66 10.83
CA GLU A 329 -36.73 -29.74 11.83
C GLU A 329 -37.69 -30.90 11.58
N GLU A 330 -37.96 -31.26 10.32
CA GLU A 330 -38.73 -32.45 9.99
C GLU A 330 -37.99 -33.75 10.36
N ALA A 331 -36.70 -33.84 10.01
CA ALA A 331 -35.87 -34.98 10.36
C ALA A 331 -35.68 -35.11 11.89
N LYS A 332 -35.64 -33.99 12.62
CA LYS A 332 -35.63 -33.98 14.09
C LYS A 332 -36.87 -34.60 14.71
N LYS A 333 -38.06 -34.51 14.08
CA LYS A 333 -39.30 -35.09 14.63
C LYS A 333 -39.26 -36.61 14.71
N SER A 334 -38.45 -37.28 13.88
CA SER A 334 -38.24 -38.73 13.97
C SER A 334 -37.26 -39.15 15.07
N LEU A 335 -36.56 -38.20 15.69
CA LEU A 335 -35.59 -38.47 16.74
C LEU A 335 -36.26 -38.44 18.12
N SER A 336 -35.75 -39.27 19.04
CA SER A 336 -36.10 -39.18 20.45
C SER A 336 -35.61 -37.86 21.06
N THR A 337 -36.21 -37.41 22.16
CA THR A 337 -35.80 -36.17 22.85
C THR A 337 -34.32 -36.19 23.26
N ALA A 338 -33.77 -37.36 23.60
CA ALA A 338 -32.34 -37.51 23.90
C ALA A 338 -31.47 -37.29 22.65
N GLN A 339 -31.86 -37.87 21.52
CA GLN A 339 -31.18 -37.67 20.23
C GLN A 339 -31.28 -36.23 19.72
N GLN A 340 -32.43 -35.57 19.93
CA GLN A 340 -32.59 -34.15 19.59
C GLN A 340 -31.63 -33.26 20.38
N ARG A 341 -31.53 -33.45 21.70
CA ARG A 341 -30.58 -32.70 22.54
C ARG A 341 -29.14 -32.97 22.13
N HIS A 342 -28.80 -34.23 21.84
CA HIS A 342 -27.46 -34.58 21.37
C HIS A 342 -27.12 -33.86 20.06
N LEU A 343 -28.06 -33.84 19.11
CA LEU A 343 -27.89 -33.13 17.84
C LEU A 343 -27.73 -31.61 18.04
N GLU A 344 -28.50 -31.00 18.93
CA GLU A 344 -28.37 -29.58 19.26
C GLU A 344 -26.98 -29.26 19.82
N ASP A 345 -26.47 -30.11 20.71
CA ASP A 345 -25.12 -30.01 21.25
C ASP A 345 -24.06 -30.17 20.14
N GLU A 346 -24.23 -31.15 19.23
CA GLU A 346 -23.34 -31.37 18.08
C GLU A 346 -23.31 -30.16 17.12
N VAL A 347 -24.47 -29.55 16.85
CA VAL A 347 -24.58 -28.34 16.03
C VAL A 347 -23.86 -27.17 16.69
N GLU A 348 -24.06 -26.98 18.00
CA GLU A 348 -23.39 -25.91 18.76
C GLU A 348 -21.87 -26.11 18.77
N VAL A 349 -21.41 -27.35 18.97
CA VAL A 349 -20.00 -27.76 18.89
C VAL A 349 -19.42 -27.48 17.51
N ALA A 350 -20.12 -27.87 16.44
CA ALA A 350 -19.68 -27.61 15.06
C ALA A 350 -19.58 -26.10 14.79
N LYS A 351 -20.54 -25.31 15.27
CA LYS A 351 -20.51 -23.85 15.16
C LYS A 351 -19.31 -23.25 15.91
N MET A 352 -19.07 -23.64 17.16
CA MET A 352 -17.93 -23.13 17.94
C MET A 352 -16.59 -23.52 17.29
N LYS A 353 -16.46 -24.76 16.80
CA LYS A 353 -15.26 -25.20 16.06
C LYS A 353 -14.96 -24.31 14.85
N ARG A 354 -15.97 -23.99 14.05
CA ARG A 354 -15.81 -23.09 12.89
C ARG A 354 -15.46 -21.66 13.30
N GLN A 355 -16.03 -21.16 14.40
CA GLN A 355 -15.65 -19.85 14.94
C GLN A 355 -14.19 -19.84 15.41
N ILE A 356 -13.76 -20.88 16.12
CA ILE A 356 -12.37 -21.06 16.55
C ILE A 356 -11.44 -21.16 15.33
N GLU A 357 -11.82 -21.90 14.30
CA GLU A 357 -11.07 -22.00 13.05
C GLU A 357 -10.93 -20.65 12.36
N SER A 358 -12.03 -19.88 12.25
CA SER A 358 -12.01 -18.52 11.69
C SER A 358 -11.09 -17.59 12.49
N ILE A 359 -11.20 -17.59 13.83
CA ILE A 359 -10.33 -16.76 14.69
C ILE A 359 -8.87 -17.23 14.60
N THR A 360 -8.63 -18.53 14.47
CA THR A 360 -7.28 -19.09 14.31
C THR A 360 -6.67 -18.67 12.98
N LYS A 361 -7.45 -18.67 11.89
CA LYS A 361 -7.01 -18.15 10.59
C LYS A 361 -6.68 -16.66 10.68
N GLU A 362 -7.53 -15.87 11.33
CA GLU A 362 -7.32 -14.44 11.52
C GLU A 362 -6.08 -14.15 12.39
N LEU A 363 -5.92 -14.85 13.50
CA LEU A 363 -4.72 -14.78 14.34
C LEU A 363 -3.46 -15.12 13.54
N ASN A 364 -3.48 -16.21 12.77
CA ASN A 364 -2.35 -16.59 11.93
C ASN A 364 -2.02 -15.48 10.91
N ASN A 365 -3.04 -14.88 10.30
CA ASN A 365 -2.84 -13.77 9.36
C ASN A 365 -2.25 -12.51 10.03
N LEU A 366 -2.62 -12.22 11.27
CA LEU A 366 -2.05 -11.06 11.99
C LEU A 366 -0.66 -11.35 12.55
N GLU A 367 -0.40 -12.58 13.01
CA GLU A 367 0.88 -12.97 13.60
C GLU A 367 1.96 -13.22 12.55
N ASN A 368 1.59 -13.90 11.47
CA ASN A 368 2.48 -14.34 10.40
C ASN A 368 2.21 -13.61 9.07
N GLY A 369 1.43 -12.54 9.10
CA GLY A 369 1.17 -11.68 7.94
C GLY A 369 2.40 -10.94 7.46
N PRO A 370 2.29 -10.26 6.29
CA PRO A 370 3.39 -9.48 5.74
C PRO A 370 3.80 -8.36 6.69
N ASP A 371 5.06 -7.97 6.58
CA ASP A 371 5.55 -6.79 7.29
C ASP A 371 4.79 -5.54 6.82
N ILE A 372 4.51 -4.62 7.75
CA ILE A 372 3.72 -3.42 7.53
C ILE A 372 4.66 -2.25 7.30
N CYS A 373 4.53 -1.57 6.15
CA CYS A 373 5.26 -0.34 5.90
C CYS A 373 4.71 0.79 6.77
N LEU A 374 5.57 1.39 7.59
CA LEU A 374 5.21 2.45 8.54
C LEU A 374 5.31 3.85 7.91
N GLY A 375 6.19 4.01 6.92
CA GLY A 375 6.48 5.29 6.29
C GLY A 375 7.82 5.27 5.57
N SER A 376 8.16 6.39 4.94
CA SER A 376 9.47 6.56 4.30
C SER A 376 10.02 7.96 4.52
N LYS A 377 11.32 8.05 4.74
CA LYS A 377 12.07 9.30 4.75
C LYS A 377 12.87 9.39 3.46
N THR A 378 12.68 10.46 2.70
CA THR A 378 13.48 10.75 1.50
C THR A 378 14.26 12.03 1.71
N VAL A 379 15.56 11.98 1.44
CA VAL A 379 16.50 13.08 1.58
C VAL A 379 17.11 13.33 0.22
N VAL A 380 16.97 14.56 -0.25
CA VAL A 380 17.57 15.03 -1.50
C VAL A 380 18.15 16.39 -1.20
N GLU A 381 19.48 16.50 -1.23
CA GLU A 381 20.19 17.77 -1.09
C GLU A 381 21.14 17.94 -2.26
N GLU A 382 20.98 19.05 -2.98
CA GLU A 382 21.85 19.46 -4.07
C GLU A 382 22.98 20.30 -3.48
N TYR A 383 24.23 19.81 -3.59
CA TYR A 383 25.38 20.49 -3.02
C TYR A 383 25.88 21.62 -3.94
N SER A 384 25.85 22.88 -3.46
CA SER A 384 26.58 24.03 -4.06
C SER A 384 27.89 24.28 -3.31
N LEU A 385 29.02 24.31 -4.05
CA LEU A 385 30.33 24.69 -3.48
C LEU A 385 30.39 26.16 -3.07
N VAL A 386 29.81 27.04 -3.90
CA VAL A 386 29.92 28.50 -3.73
C VAL A 386 28.95 28.97 -2.65
N GLY A 387 27.72 28.47 -2.66
CA GLY A 387 26.69 28.78 -1.66
C GLY A 387 27.07 28.34 -0.24
N HIS A 388 27.53 27.10 -0.05
CA HIS A 388 27.79 26.59 1.30
C HIS A 388 29.17 26.97 1.86
N LEU A 389 30.22 26.97 1.03
CA LEU A 389 31.58 27.12 1.52
C LEU A 389 32.04 28.59 1.62
N LEU A 390 31.64 29.44 0.67
CA LEU A 390 32.08 30.85 0.63
C LEU A 390 31.13 31.81 1.35
N LEU A 391 29.81 31.59 1.27
CA LEU A 391 28.83 32.50 1.91
C LEU A 391 28.49 32.09 3.35
N ASN A 392 28.37 30.79 3.63
CA ASN A 392 27.95 30.31 4.95
C ASN A 392 29.12 29.77 5.81
N GLY A 393 30.33 29.65 5.26
CA GLY A 393 31.49 29.07 5.96
C GLY A 393 31.27 27.64 6.44
N GLN A 394 30.26 26.94 5.90
CA GLN A 394 29.90 25.58 6.28
C GLN A 394 30.50 24.62 5.27
N LEU A 395 31.63 24.04 5.64
CA LEU A 395 32.10 22.79 5.07
C LEU A 395 31.08 21.71 5.46
N ASN A 396 30.25 21.27 4.51
CA ASN A 396 29.32 20.16 4.71
C ASN A 396 30.12 18.86 4.83
N LEU A 397 30.78 18.69 5.98
CA LEU A 397 31.66 17.56 6.33
C LEU A 397 30.90 16.44 7.01
N GLY A 398 29.62 16.63 7.32
CA GLY A 398 28.72 15.60 7.80
C GLY A 398 27.30 16.03 7.51
N GLY A 399 26.57 15.23 6.72
CA GLY A 399 25.22 15.59 6.30
C GLY A 399 24.23 15.71 7.47
N ASP A 400 23.01 16.11 7.17
CA ASP A 400 22.05 16.40 8.23
C ASP A 400 21.57 15.12 8.94
N TRP A 401 21.15 15.30 10.20
CA TRP A 401 20.49 14.24 10.93
C TRP A 401 19.02 14.16 10.51
N HIS A 402 18.60 12.96 10.15
CA HIS A 402 17.22 12.68 9.83
C HIS A 402 16.64 11.72 10.85
N GLU A 403 15.41 12.00 11.25
CA GLU A 403 14.68 11.25 12.25
C GLU A 403 13.34 10.79 11.68
N PHE A 404 12.89 9.62 12.12
CA PHE A 404 11.59 9.05 11.83
C PHE A 404 11.02 8.44 13.11
N ASP A 405 9.77 8.79 13.40
CA ASP A 405 9.01 8.28 14.53
C ASP A 405 7.81 7.47 14.04
N ALA A 406 7.62 6.31 14.63
CA ALA A 406 6.48 5.43 14.38
C ALA A 406 5.60 5.28 15.64
N ASP A 407 4.38 4.83 15.44
CA ASP A 407 3.44 4.49 16.52
C ASP A 407 3.70 3.09 17.13
N CYS A 408 4.59 2.31 16.51
CA CYS A 408 4.96 0.97 16.95
C CYS A 408 6.45 0.68 16.67
N PRO A 409 7.04 -0.31 17.35
CA PRO A 409 8.45 -0.64 17.15
C PRO A 409 8.80 -0.96 15.69
N ILE A 410 9.82 -0.28 15.19
CA ILE A 410 10.39 -0.49 13.86
C ILE A 410 11.22 -1.78 13.91
N ALA A 411 10.86 -2.75 13.08
CA ALA A 411 11.55 -4.03 12.97
C ALA A 411 12.83 -3.93 12.13
N TYR A 412 12.77 -3.23 10.99
CA TYR A 412 13.92 -2.99 10.13
C TYR A 412 13.69 -1.79 9.20
N VAL A 413 14.77 -1.34 8.57
CA VAL A 413 14.79 -0.21 7.63
C VAL A 413 15.38 -0.67 6.30
N ARG A 414 14.66 -0.46 5.20
CA ARG A 414 15.17 -0.64 3.83
C ARG A 414 15.66 0.71 3.32
N LYS A 415 16.90 0.76 2.87
CA LYS A 415 17.53 2.00 2.42
C LYS A 415 17.86 1.90 0.94
N SER A 416 17.65 2.98 0.20
CA SER A 416 18.27 3.18 -1.09
C SER A 416 19.14 4.43 -1.04
N THR A 417 20.23 4.42 -1.77
CA THR A 417 21.05 5.61 -2.03
C THR A 417 21.41 5.62 -3.49
N THR A 418 21.57 6.81 -4.08
CA THR A 418 22.11 6.96 -5.43
C THR A 418 23.42 7.75 -5.37
N GLY A 419 24.20 7.66 -6.44
CA GLY A 419 25.53 8.27 -6.50
C GLY A 419 26.47 7.75 -5.41
N ARG A 420 27.21 8.66 -4.77
CA ARG A 420 28.18 8.33 -3.69
C ARG A 420 27.60 8.50 -2.28
N SER A 421 26.27 8.53 -2.15
CA SER A 421 25.59 8.71 -0.87
C SER A 421 25.55 7.42 -0.05
N HIS A 422 25.69 7.54 1.27
CA HIS A 422 25.66 6.44 2.21
C HIS A 422 25.14 6.90 3.58
N TRP A 423 24.30 6.07 4.20
CA TRP A 423 23.79 6.32 5.56
C TRP A 423 24.89 6.00 6.59
N LEU A 424 25.07 6.91 7.54
CA LEU A 424 26.05 6.87 8.62
C LEU A 424 25.35 7.02 9.99
N HIS A 425 26.04 6.55 11.03
CA HIS A 425 25.67 6.78 12.44
C HIS A 425 24.22 6.42 12.80
N GLU A 426 23.68 5.39 12.17
CA GLU A 426 22.29 4.99 12.36
C GLU A 426 22.03 4.44 13.76
N ARG A 427 20.90 4.86 14.33
CA ARG A 427 20.39 4.38 15.62
C ARG A 427 18.93 4.04 15.48
N LEU A 428 18.60 2.78 15.73
CA LEU A 428 17.24 2.28 15.81
C LEU A 428 16.91 2.02 17.29
N ARG A 429 15.89 2.70 17.82
CA ARG A 429 15.48 2.59 19.23
C ARG A 429 13.97 2.43 19.33
N GLY A 430 13.49 1.19 19.26
CA GLY A 430 12.07 0.89 19.37
C GLY A 430 11.29 1.57 18.25
N THR A 431 10.56 2.63 18.59
CA THR A 431 9.70 3.40 17.68
C THR A 431 10.41 4.52 16.92
N ASN A 432 11.65 4.84 17.28
CA ASN A 432 12.40 5.94 16.67
C ASN A 432 13.59 5.40 15.87
N TRP A 433 13.83 5.99 14.70
CA TRP A 433 15.06 5.84 13.95
C TRP A 433 15.70 7.20 13.72
N ARG A 434 17.03 7.24 13.81
CA ARG A 434 17.84 8.41 13.49
C ARG A 434 19.05 7.99 12.66
N GLY A 435 19.33 8.69 11.58
CA GLY A 435 20.48 8.44 10.70
C GLY A 435 21.03 9.72 10.09
N GLN A 436 22.30 9.71 9.72
CA GLN A 436 22.95 10.81 9.02
C GLN A 436 23.20 10.38 7.58
N LEU A 437 22.71 11.11 6.57
CA LEU A 437 23.02 10.78 5.18
C LEU A 437 24.22 11.60 4.73
N SER A 438 25.29 10.95 4.28
CA SER A 438 26.49 11.63 3.81
C SER A 438 26.80 11.26 2.37
N ALA A 439 27.52 12.12 1.67
CA ALA A 439 28.06 11.84 0.35
C ALA A 439 29.53 12.28 0.30
N GLY A 440 30.27 11.81 -0.71
CA GLY A 440 31.64 12.27 -0.94
C GLY A 440 31.70 13.79 -1.17
N LEU A 441 32.88 14.40 -0.95
CA LEU A 441 33.11 15.81 -1.24
C LEU A 441 32.60 16.17 -2.65
N PHE A 442 31.72 17.17 -2.73
CA PHE A 442 31.11 17.68 -3.95
C PHE A 442 30.12 16.74 -4.65
N ALA A 443 29.67 15.67 -4.00
CA ALA A 443 28.58 14.84 -4.48
C ALA A 443 27.24 15.31 -3.91
N SER A 444 26.18 15.20 -4.71
CA SER A 444 24.81 15.36 -4.25
C SER A 444 24.47 14.29 -3.20
N ILE A 445 23.60 14.64 -2.25
CA ILE A 445 23.08 13.70 -1.28
C ILE A 445 21.71 13.24 -1.76
N ASN A 446 21.57 11.93 -1.99
CA ASN A 446 20.29 11.35 -2.34
C ASN A 446 20.14 9.96 -1.73
N GLY A 447 19.08 9.81 -0.93
CA GLY A 447 18.76 8.54 -0.32
C GLY A 447 17.35 8.50 0.24
N SER A 448 16.86 7.29 0.42
CA SER A 448 15.62 7.03 1.11
C SER A 448 15.79 5.94 2.16
N ALA A 449 14.95 5.99 3.18
CA ALA A 449 14.83 4.99 4.23
C ALA A 449 13.34 4.68 4.42
N THR A 450 12.94 3.43 4.21
CA THR A 450 11.57 2.93 4.37
C THR A 450 11.52 2.02 5.59
N PHE A 451 10.57 2.27 6.49
CA PHE A 451 10.50 1.67 7.82
C PHE A 451 9.42 0.61 7.87
N TYR A 452 9.73 -0.55 8.45
CA TYR A 452 8.81 -1.70 8.51
C TYR A 452 8.62 -2.17 9.95
N ALA A 453 7.40 -2.56 10.30
CA ALA A 453 7.10 -3.33 11.51
C ALA A 453 6.67 -4.75 11.16
N LYS A 454 6.87 -5.69 12.07
CA LYS A 454 6.21 -7.01 12.00
C LYS A 454 4.70 -6.82 12.19
N SER A 455 3.89 -7.53 11.41
CA SER A 455 2.43 -7.52 11.57
C SER A 455 2.00 -7.82 13.01
N SER A 456 2.65 -8.81 13.65
CA SER A 456 2.38 -9.18 15.05
C SER A 456 2.58 -8.04 16.05
N VAL A 457 3.53 -7.14 15.79
CA VAL A 457 3.82 -5.96 16.62
C VAL A 457 2.78 -4.88 16.36
N LYS A 458 2.47 -4.59 15.09
CA LYS A 458 1.46 -3.59 14.72
C LYS A 458 0.07 -3.94 15.26
N HIS A 459 -0.28 -5.22 15.22
CA HIS A 459 -1.59 -5.74 15.60
C HIS A 459 -1.63 -6.37 17.00
N GLN A 460 -0.66 -6.08 17.87
CA GLN A 460 -0.54 -6.74 19.18
C GLN A 460 -1.83 -6.68 20.03
N ASN A 461 -2.50 -5.53 20.03
CA ASN A 461 -3.75 -5.35 20.77
C ASN A 461 -4.88 -6.22 20.22
N GLU A 462 -5.02 -6.27 18.90
CA GLU A 462 -6.03 -7.08 18.20
C GLU A 462 -5.78 -8.57 18.41
N ILE A 463 -4.53 -9.02 18.26
CA ILE A 463 -4.10 -10.39 18.54
C ILE A 463 -4.45 -10.79 19.97
N ARG A 464 -4.19 -9.91 20.95
CA ARG A 464 -4.54 -10.18 22.36
C ARG A 464 -6.05 -10.37 22.55
N LEU A 465 -6.87 -9.53 21.93
CA LEU A 465 -8.34 -9.65 22.00
C LEU A 465 -8.83 -10.94 21.35
N LEU A 466 -8.31 -11.28 20.17
CA LEU A 466 -8.66 -12.50 19.45
C LEU A 466 -8.23 -13.76 20.20
N LYS A 467 -7.04 -13.78 20.81
CA LYS A 467 -6.58 -14.89 21.67
C LYS A 467 -7.49 -15.09 22.87
N SER A 468 -7.88 -14.00 23.54
CA SER A 468 -8.83 -14.07 24.66
C SER A 468 -10.19 -14.62 24.22
N ASN A 469 -10.72 -14.13 23.09
CA ASN A 469 -11.97 -14.63 22.53
C ASN A 469 -11.90 -16.12 22.16
N LYS A 470 -10.79 -16.54 21.52
CA LYS A 470 -10.53 -17.94 21.18
C LYS A 470 -10.51 -18.83 22.42
N ALA A 471 -9.77 -18.46 23.46
CA ALA A 471 -9.71 -19.21 24.71
C ALA A 471 -11.10 -19.39 25.34
N ASN A 472 -11.90 -18.32 25.38
CA ASN A 472 -13.27 -18.38 25.88
C ASN A 472 -14.17 -19.33 25.08
N LEU A 473 -13.98 -19.40 23.75
CA LEU A 473 -14.72 -20.34 22.90
C LEU A 473 -14.23 -21.77 23.09
N GLU A 474 -12.93 -21.99 23.25
CA GLU A 474 -12.33 -23.30 23.52
C GLU A 474 -12.80 -23.88 24.87
N ASP A 475 -12.87 -23.06 25.92
CA ASP A 475 -13.40 -23.46 27.23
C ASP A 475 -14.88 -23.88 27.15
N ARG A 476 -15.69 -23.10 26.41
CA ARG A 476 -17.10 -23.43 26.19
C ARG A 476 -17.27 -24.70 25.35
N LEU A 477 -16.43 -24.88 24.34
CA LEU A 477 -16.41 -26.07 23.50
C LEU A 477 -16.04 -27.31 24.32
N ASP A 478 -15.01 -27.25 25.17
CA ASP A 478 -14.61 -28.35 26.06
C ASP A 478 -15.74 -28.73 27.02
N TYR A 479 -16.43 -27.74 27.61
CA TYR A 479 -17.60 -27.99 28.45
C TYR A 479 -18.72 -28.74 27.69
N LEU A 480 -19.06 -28.31 26.47
CA LEU A 480 -20.08 -28.97 25.66
C LEU A 480 -19.67 -30.38 25.24
N VAL A 481 -18.41 -30.58 24.84
CA VAL A 481 -17.88 -31.89 24.47
C VAL A 481 -17.89 -32.85 25.65
N LYS A 482 -17.57 -32.40 26.87
CA LYS A 482 -17.69 -33.21 28.09
C LYS A 482 -19.13 -33.58 28.45
N ARG A 483 -20.10 -32.71 28.11
CA ARG A 483 -21.53 -32.96 28.33
C ARG A 483 -22.08 -34.01 27.35
N MET A 484 -21.56 -34.06 26.12
CA MET A 484 -21.90 -35.07 25.12
C MET A 484 -21.33 -36.45 25.53
N THR A 485 -22.06 -37.19 26.36
CA THR A 485 -21.80 -38.61 26.65
C THR A 485 -22.00 -39.48 25.39
N HIS A 486 -21.36 -40.66 25.32
CA HIS A 486 -21.14 -41.52 24.12
C HIS A 486 -22.38 -42.08 23.35
N SER A 487 -23.51 -41.40 23.32
CA SER A 487 -24.64 -41.80 22.50
C SER A 487 -24.45 -41.30 21.06
N SER A 488 -23.92 -42.14 20.16
CA SER A 488 -23.90 -41.82 18.73
C SER A 488 -25.34 -41.70 18.20
N VAL A 489 -25.66 -40.60 17.54
CA VAL A 489 -26.93 -40.47 16.82
C VAL A 489 -26.80 -41.22 15.50
N ASP A 490 -27.61 -42.27 15.31
CA ASP A 490 -27.82 -42.89 13.99
C ASP A 490 -28.61 -41.89 13.12
N GLY A 491 -27.90 -40.99 12.44
CA GLY A 491 -28.52 -39.82 11.84
C GLY A 491 -27.66 -39.08 10.81
N GLU A 492 -26.93 -39.79 9.95
CA GLU A 492 -26.06 -39.20 8.92
C GLU A 492 -26.75 -38.10 8.09
N ASN A 493 -28.03 -38.27 7.76
CA ASN A 493 -28.80 -37.27 7.02
C ASN A 493 -29.02 -35.98 7.84
N VAL A 494 -29.29 -36.13 9.13
CA VAL A 494 -29.51 -35.01 10.06
C VAL A 494 -28.22 -34.22 10.25
N GLN A 495 -27.10 -34.93 10.37
CA GLN A 495 -25.77 -34.32 10.45
C GLN A 495 -25.44 -33.53 9.17
N LYS A 496 -25.68 -34.11 7.98
CA LYS A 496 -25.48 -33.41 6.70
C LYS A 496 -26.31 -32.13 6.59
N LEU A 497 -27.57 -32.15 7.05
CA LEU A 497 -28.44 -30.97 7.07
C LEU A 497 -27.93 -29.91 8.05
N ALA A 498 -27.49 -30.31 9.24
CA ALA A 498 -26.87 -29.42 10.21
C ALA A 498 -25.59 -28.77 9.67
N ASP A 499 -24.72 -29.56 9.04
CA ASP A 499 -23.48 -29.06 8.45
C ASP A 499 -23.74 -28.07 7.31
N GLY A 500 -24.71 -28.37 6.46
CA GLY A 500 -25.17 -27.49 5.39
C GLY A 500 -25.76 -26.18 5.91
N LEU A 501 -26.53 -26.22 7.02
CA LEU A 501 -27.08 -25.02 7.66
C LEU A 501 -25.96 -24.11 8.18
N ALA A 502 -24.99 -24.68 8.87
CA ALA A 502 -23.86 -23.93 9.40
C ALA A 502 -22.94 -23.41 8.28
N ALA A 503 -22.85 -24.10 7.14
CA ALA A 503 -22.10 -23.62 5.97
C ALA A 503 -22.79 -22.42 5.32
N CYS A 504 -24.13 -22.45 5.23
CA CYS A 504 -24.93 -21.29 4.80
C CYS A 504 -24.72 -20.09 5.72
N ASP A 505 -24.66 -20.29 7.05
CA ASP A 505 -24.41 -19.21 8.01
C ASP A 505 -23.02 -18.58 7.86
N ASN A 506 -22.00 -19.39 7.57
CA ASN A 506 -20.66 -18.89 7.29
C ASN A 506 -20.64 -18.06 6.00
N LEU A 507 -21.23 -18.56 4.91
CA LEU A 507 -21.31 -17.80 3.65
C LEU A 507 -22.15 -16.53 3.79
N LEU A 508 -23.21 -16.53 4.61
CA LEU A 508 -23.96 -15.32 4.93
C LEU A 508 -23.08 -14.27 5.63
N ALA A 509 -22.19 -14.70 6.53
CA ALA A 509 -21.24 -13.80 7.18
C ALA A 509 -20.23 -13.25 6.16
N VAL A 510 -19.70 -14.09 5.27
CA VAL A 510 -18.77 -13.69 4.20
C VAL A 510 -19.42 -12.70 3.22
N ALA A 511 -20.63 -12.98 2.74
CA ALA A 511 -21.35 -12.10 1.83
C ALA A 511 -21.64 -10.73 2.46
N LYS A 512 -21.89 -10.68 3.78
CA LYS A 512 -22.15 -9.43 4.51
C LYS A 512 -20.93 -8.60 4.87
N LYS A 513 -19.71 -9.15 4.76
CA LYS A 513 -18.49 -8.36 5.00
C LYS A 513 -18.40 -7.23 3.98
N ASP A 514 -17.84 -6.10 4.39
CA ASP A 514 -17.60 -4.93 3.54
C ASP A 514 -16.41 -5.13 2.57
N SER A 515 -15.71 -6.25 2.70
CA SER A 515 -14.49 -6.58 1.96
C SER A 515 -14.36 -8.09 1.76
N PHE A 516 -13.53 -8.50 0.79
CA PHE A 516 -13.20 -9.90 0.55
C PHE A 516 -11.76 -10.04 0.03
N GLU A 517 -11.22 -11.27 0.00
CA GLU A 517 -9.86 -11.54 -0.43
C GLU A 517 -9.66 -11.14 -1.90
N MET A 518 -8.64 -10.31 -2.16
CA MET A 518 -8.39 -9.72 -3.47
C MET A 518 -8.09 -10.78 -4.55
N GLU A 519 -7.41 -11.87 -4.17
CA GLU A 519 -7.10 -13.02 -5.04
C GLU A 519 -8.34 -13.71 -5.63
N ARG A 520 -9.51 -13.57 -5.00
CA ARG A 520 -10.77 -14.16 -5.49
C ARG A 520 -11.47 -13.29 -6.53
N TYR A 521 -11.04 -12.03 -6.67
CA TYR A 521 -11.69 -11.10 -7.59
C TYR A 521 -11.73 -11.60 -9.04
N PRO A 522 -10.67 -12.19 -9.62
CA PRO A 522 -10.73 -12.69 -11.00
C PRO A 522 -11.87 -13.69 -11.24
N ALA A 523 -12.14 -14.58 -10.28
CA ALA A 523 -13.23 -15.56 -10.37
C ALA A 523 -14.62 -14.94 -10.14
N LEU A 524 -14.71 -13.89 -9.32
CA LEU A 524 -15.98 -13.22 -8.98
C LEU A 524 -16.29 -12.01 -9.88
N ARG A 525 -15.37 -11.64 -10.78
CA ARG A 525 -15.43 -10.40 -11.56
C ARG A 525 -16.69 -10.33 -12.43
N HIS A 526 -17.09 -11.41 -13.10
CA HIS A 526 -18.29 -11.40 -13.96
C HIS A 526 -19.56 -11.15 -13.15
N ILE A 527 -19.62 -11.66 -11.92
CA ILE A 527 -20.74 -11.50 -11.00
C ILE A 527 -20.85 -10.04 -10.56
N TYR A 528 -19.73 -9.45 -10.14
CA TYR A 528 -19.71 -8.07 -9.63
C TYR A 528 -19.78 -6.99 -10.70
N LEU A 529 -19.45 -7.29 -11.97
CA LEU A 529 -19.59 -6.36 -13.09
C LEU A 529 -20.93 -6.50 -13.84
N THR A 530 -21.79 -7.41 -13.40
CA THR A 530 -23.11 -7.61 -14.01
C THR A 530 -23.97 -6.37 -13.80
N LYS A 531 -24.45 -5.79 -14.90
CA LYS A 531 -25.36 -4.63 -14.91
C LYS A 531 -26.83 -5.02 -14.78
N GLU A 532 -27.12 -6.32 -14.76
CA GLU A 532 -28.47 -6.82 -14.65
C GLU A 532 -29.04 -6.56 -13.25
N ALA A 533 -30.32 -6.20 -13.18
CA ALA A 533 -30.99 -5.94 -11.91
C ALA A 533 -31.18 -7.20 -11.05
N LYS A 534 -30.90 -8.38 -11.59
CA LYS A 534 -31.02 -9.68 -10.91
C LYS A 534 -29.91 -10.59 -11.39
N LEU A 535 -29.26 -11.27 -10.44
CA LEU A 535 -28.31 -12.34 -10.75
C LEU A 535 -29.01 -13.56 -11.33
N SER A 536 -28.38 -14.19 -12.31
CA SER A 536 -28.84 -15.47 -12.84
C SER A 536 -28.59 -16.59 -11.81
N ARG A 537 -29.22 -17.75 -12.03
CA ARG A 537 -28.97 -18.96 -11.22
C ARG A 537 -27.50 -19.39 -11.32
N THR A 538 -26.89 -19.21 -12.50
CA THR A 538 -25.48 -19.55 -12.72
C THR A 538 -24.58 -18.61 -11.93
N ASP A 539 -24.85 -17.30 -11.90
CA ASP A 539 -24.04 -16.34 -11.14
C ASP A 539 -24.06 -16.63 -9.64
N ILE A 540 -25.24 -16.93 -9.08
CA ILE A 540 -25.36 -17.30 -7.66
C ILE A 540 -24.59 -18.61 -7.39
N TYR A 541 -24.72 -19.61 -8.28
CA TYR A 541 -23.99 -20.87 -8.13
C TYR A 541 -22.46 -20.66 -8.18
N ASP A 542 -21.97 -19.87 -9.14
CA ASP A 542 -20.55 -19.58 -9.30
C ASP A 542 -19.98 -18.86 -8.07
N PHE A 543 -20.73 -17.89 -7.52
CA PHE A 543 -20.37 -17.24 -6.25
C PHE A 543 -20.24 -18.26 -5.12
N LEU A 544 -21.28 -19.09 -4.92
CA LEU A 544 -21.28 -20.06 -3.84
C LEU A 544 -20.15 -21.08 -3.99
N LYS A 545 -19.91 -21.55 -5.22
CA LYS A 545 -18.87 -22.54 -5.54
C LYS A 545 -17.47 -22.05 -5.22
N GLU A 546 -17.22 -20.76 -5.43
CA GLU A 546 -15.93 -20.13 -5.11
C GLU A 546 -15.60 -20.19 -3.61
N TYR A 547 -16.61 -20.09 -2.75
CA TYR A 547 -16.41 -20.12 -1.28
C TYR A 547 -16.66 -21.51 -0.66
N ASP A 548 -17.69 -22.23 -1.10
CA ASP A 548 -18.08 -23.53 -0.56
C ASP A 548 -18.88 -24.35 -1.61
N VAL A 549 -18.21 -25.35 -2.19
CA VAL A 549 -18.80 -26.26 -3.19
C VAL A 549 -20.03 -26.99 -2.65
N ALA A 550 -20.06 -27.35 -1.35
CA ALA A 550 -21.17 -28.09 -0.77
C ALA A 550 -22.43 -27.21 -0.70
N VAL A 551 -22.29 -25.93 -0.36
CA VAL A 551 -23.43 -24.98 -0.39
C VAL A 551 -23.90 -24.73 -1.82
N ALA A 552 -22.98 -24.65 -2.78
CA ALA A 552 -23.33 -24.52 -4.20
C ALA A 552 -24.16 -25.71 -4.70
N ASP A 553 -23.80 -26.94 -4.30
CA ASP A 553 -24.55 -28.15 -4.65
C ASP A 553 -25.92 -28.20 -3.97
N LEU A 554 -26.02 -27.72 -2.72
CA LEU A 554 -27.31 -27.56 -2.03
C LEU A 554 -28.23 -26.56 -2.78
N TYR A 555 -27.67 -25.45 -3.25
CA TYR A 555 -28.41 -24.47 -4.04
C TYR A 555 -28.95 -25.08 -5.35
N LEU A 556 -28.16 -25.89 -6.05
CA LEU A 556 -28.61 -26.56 -7.27
C LEU A 556 -29.76 -27.54 -6.99
N ARG A 557 -29.66 -28.37 -5.95
CA ARG A 557 -30.71 -29.33 -5.56
C ARG A 557 -32.00 -28.65 -5.12
N TRP A 558 -31.91 -27.49 -4.49
CA TRP A 558 -33.10 -26.76 -4.06
C TRP A 558 -33.89 -26.16 -5.24
N ARG A 559 -33.20 -25.73 -6.30
CA ARG A 559 -33.81 -25.11 -7.48
C ARG A 559 -34.14 -26.09 -8.61
N SER A 560 -33.78 -27.37 -8.49
CA SER A 560 -34.23 -28.45 -9.39
C SER A 560 -35.58 -28.96 -8.94
#